data_AF-L9WDB0-F1
#
_entry.id   AF-L9WDB0-F1
#
_cell.length_a   1.000
_cell.length_b   1.000
_cell.length_c   1.000
_cell.angle_alpha   90.00
_cell.angle_beta   90.00
_cell.angle_gamma   90.00
#
_symmetry.space_group_name_H-M   'P 1'
#
loop_
_entity.id
_entity.type
_entity.pdbx_description
1 polymer ?
#
loop_
_entity_poly.entity_id
_entity_poly.type
_entity_poly.pdbx_seq_one_letter_code
_entity_poly.pdbx_strand_id
1 'polypeptide(L)'
;MSELHTHEETPELYDVLRAAQDAGLVGEEETALTVFTAMIRGGLVIMLGPSRVGKTFTVQCMSKPIPENDIYEMSTTLSPTALYYAADEINKCRVHVYQDLASLPEHVEAVLKATAEGLPASREITDVTSGETIRMTIDPPDCIIVGIASDNESVDINDFPELRNRGLIVSNDASQEQTERILDRQADEMSGLYERQLTDEQLEWIQEYIGSIPVSRYAREDSLGSIENIPGGRPLREQDPVPTHFTEARDDYKRLNKFIESVCLFHYQDRMEIIHDGAPTLLVTPIDVWYGMKVFGEQMIMSALNLREIDLVILELLREEATAMTVSKIQAEVRQRGQGYNITDRDVHSSLKSMKTKAYVDVNQADNPQTWYATGFASVVDHPAGIDYTKLVDRTEEIAHEVLEPEIAEEYIERYCRGEGLIATDPITGEQVNITEDTSFQEALDEAEEEIEDVLNTPLWGTDESADESEGNEDEEVEIPVGDFGTVEGSEAGQGTLM
;
A
#
# COMPACT_ATOMS: atom_id res chain seq x y z
N MET A 1 -22.24 22.03 1.85
CA MET A 1 -23.58 21.71 1.28
C MET A 1 -23.28 20.92 0.02
N SER A 2 -23.21 19.59 0.11
CA SER A 2 -22.93 18.77 -1.06
C SER A 2 -24.17 18.70 -1.93
N GLU A 3 -23.98 18.81 -3.23
CA GLU A 3 -25.01 18.47 -4.20
C GLU A 3 -25.36 17.00 -3.99
N LEU A 4 -26.65 16.69 -3.95
CA LEU A 4 -27.13 15.31 -3.94
C LEU A 4 -26.74 14.71 -5.29
N HIS A 5 -25.73 13.85 -5.34
CA HIS A 5 -25.45 13.03 -6.52
C HIS A 5 -26.73 12.31 -6.90
N THR A 6 -27.22 12.60 -8.09
CA THR A 6 -28.27 11.79 -8.70
C THR A 6 -27.68 10.42 -9.02
N HIS A 7 -28.42 9.34 -8.74
CA HIS A 7 -28.07 7.92 -8.94
C HIS A 7 -27.70 7.51 -10.40
N GLU A 8 -27.32 8.46 -11.26
CA GLU A 8 -26.91 8.27 -12.66
C GLU A 8 -25.39 8.42 -12.88
N GLU A 9 -24.63 8.97 -11.93
CA GLU A 9 -23.17 9.13 -12.05
C GLU A 9 -22.43 7.88 -11.55
N THR A 10 -21.21 7.62 -12.03
CA THR A 10 -20.33 6.54 -11.54
C THR A 10 -19.69 6.98 -10.21
N PRO A 11 -19.59 6.13 -9.16
CA PRO A 11 -18.82 6.48 -7.98
C PRO A 11 -17.36 6.76 -8.31
N GLU A 12 -16.78 7.76 -7.66
CA GLU A 12 -15.36 8.06 -7.79
C GLU A 12 -14.54 7.25 -6.77
N LEU A 13 -13.24 7.07 -7.02
CA LEU A 13 -12.32 6.48 -6.03
C LEU A 13 -12.29 7.31 -4.73
N TYR A 14 -12.54 8.62 -4.84
CA TYR A 14 -12.71 9.50 -3.69
C TYR A 14 -13.89 9.06 -2.80
N ASP A 15 -15.05 8.71 -3.38
CA ASP A 15 -16.21 8.25 -2.60
C ASP A 15 -15.92 6.96 -1.85
N VAL A 16 -15.17 6.06 -2.50
CA VAL A 16 -14.69 4.81 -1.89
C VAL A 16 -13.78 5.10 -0.69
N LEU A 17 -12.86 6.06 -0.82
CA LEU A 17 -12.01 6.49 0.30
C LEU A 17 -12.84 7.10 1.43
N ARG A 18 -13.85 7.92 1.12
CA ARG A 18 -14.74 8.52 2.12
C ARG A 18 -15.53 7.44 2.88
N ALA A 19 -15.96 6.38 2.21
CA ALA A 19 -16.60 5.22 2.85
C ALA A 19 -15.66 4.53 3.86
N ALA A 20 -14.38 4.42 3.55
CA ALA A 20 -13.39 3.87 4.47
C ALA A 20 -13.07 4.82 5.64
N GLN A 21 -13.02 6.13 5.41
CA GLN A 21 -12.82 7.13 6.46
C GLN A 21 -14.00 7.19 7.45
N ASP A 22 -15.22 7.06 6.93
CA ASP A 22 -16.43 6.91 7.75
C ASP A 22 -16.42 5.63 8.58
N ALA A 23 -15.65 4.61 8.17
CA ALA A 23 -15.42 3.38 8.92
C ALA A 23 -14.28 3.49 9.95
N GLY A 24 -13.58 4.63 9.98
CA GLY A 24 -12.52 4.93 10.94
C GLY A 24 -11.10 4.96 10.35
N LEU A 25 -10.93 4.80 9.03
CA LEU A 25 -9.64 5.00 8.38
C LEU A 25 -9.17 6.46 8.53
N VAL A 26 -7.92 6.65 8.90
CA VAL A 26 -7.25 7.96 8.99
C VAL A 26 -5.84 7.78 8.48
N GLY A 27 -5.39 8.65 7.58
CA GLY A 27 -4.09 8.45 6.93
C GLY A 27 -4.08 7.20 6.05
N GLU A 28 -2.90 6.90 5.50
CA GLU A 28 -2.68 5.75 4.63
C GLU A 28 -3.63 5.67 3.43
N GLU A 29 -4.05 6.83 2.91
CA GLU A 29 -5.08 6.94 1.87
C GLU A 29 -4.67 6.15 0.61
N GLU A 30 -3.41 6.25 0.20
CA GLU A 30 -2.85 5.52 -0.95
C GLU A 30 -2.78 4.00 -0.71
N THR A 31 -2.33 3.59 0.48
CA THR A 31 -2.33 2.18 0.89
C THR A 31 -3.73 1.60 0.87
N ALA A 32 -4.70 2.34 1.39
CA ALA A 32 -6.10 1.92 1.44
C ALA A 32 -6.68 1.79 0.02
N LEU A 33 -6.45 2.77 -0.85
CA LEU A 33 -6.88 2.72 -2.24
C LEU A 33 -6.16 1.62 -3.05
N THR A 34 -4.90 1.33 -2.75
CA THR A 34 -4.17 0.19 -3.33
C THR A 34 -4.83 -1.12 -2.92
N VAL A 35 -5.18 -1.29 -1.64
CA VAL A 35 -5.89 -2.49 -1.18
C VAL A 35 -7.24 -2.63 -1.88
N PHE A 36 -8.00 -1.54 -2.02
CA PHE A 36 -9.29 -1.56 -2.70
C PHE A 36 -9.20 -1.90 -4.19
N THR A 37 -8.31 -1.23 -4.93
CA THR A 37 -8.10 -1.51 -6.35
C THR A 37 -7.61 -2.94 -6.56
N ALA A 38 -6.83 -3.48 -5.61
CA ALA A 38 -6.45 -4.89 -5.61
C ALA A 38 -7.65 -5.81 -5.36
N MET A 39 -8.61 -5.46 -4.51
CA MET A 39 -9.81 -6.28 -4.28
C MET A 39 -10.66 -6.47 -5.55
N ILE A 40 -10.51 -5.61 -6.56
CA ILE A 40 -11.17 -5.78 -7.86
C ILE A 40 -10.50 -6.88 -8.69
N ARG A 41 -9.16 -6.85 -8.85
CA ARG A 41 -8.39 -7.78 -9.71
C ARG A 41 -6.86 -7.79 -9.45
N GLY A 42 -6.42 -7.60 -8.21
CA GLY A 42 -5.01 -7.42 -7.84
C GLY A 42 -4.19 -8.70 -7.70
N GLY A 43 -4.82 -9.88 -7.72
CA GLY A 43 -4.11 -11.14 -7.47
C GLY A 43 -3.75 -11.30 -6.00
N LEU A 44 -2.46 -11.35 -5.64
CA LEU A 44 -2.02 -11.53 -4.25
C LEU A 44 -1.50 -10.21 -3.67
N VAL A 45 -2.05 -9.78 -2.54
CA VAL A 45 -1.59 -8.66 -1.72
C VAL A 45 -1.13 -9.19 -0.36
N ILE A 46 0.02 -8.71 0.08
CA ILE A 46 0.65 -9.05 1.36
C ILE A 46 0.78 -7.77 2.17
N MET A 47 -0.04 -7.64 3.20
CA MET A 47 0.07 -6.57 4.19
C MET A 47 1.21 -6.91 5.15
N LEU A 48 2.30 -6.15 5.10
CA LEU A 48 3.50 -6.36 5.92
C LEU A 48 3.74 -5.18 6.86
N GLY A 49 3.87 -5.47 8.15
CA GLY A 49 4.28 -4.47 9.13
C GLY A 49 4.22 -5.00 10.56
N PRO A 50 4.63 -4.19 11.55
CA PRO A 50 4.61 -4.59 12.96
C PRO A 50 3.21 -4.98 13.44
N SER A 51 3.12 -5.75 14.51
CA SER A 51 1.84 -5.99 15.17
C SER A 51 1.20 -4.66 15.60
N ARG A 52 -0.13 -4.56 15.43
CA ARG A 52 -0.97 -3.38 15.77
C ARG A 52 -0.80 -2.12 14.92
N VAL A 53 -0.03 -2.15 13.84
CA VAL A 53 0.09 -1.02 12.90
C VAL A 53 -1.18 -0.73 12.08
N GLY A 54 -2.22 -1.56 12.18
CA GLY A 54 -3.48 -1.33 11.47
C GLY A 54 -3.77 -2.20 10.25
N LYS A 55 -2.86 -3.10 9.82
CA LYS A 55 -3.05 -4.03 8.67
C LYS A 55 -4.49 -4.56 8.49
N THR A 56 -5.00 -5.27 9.50
CA THR A 56 -6.35 -5.86 9.46
C THR A 56 -7.43 -4.80 9.45
N PHE A 57 -7.21 -3.69 10.15
CA PHE A 57 -8.14 -2.57 10.23
C PHE A 57 -8.26 -1.84 8.88
N THR A 58 -7.16 -1.59 8.17
CA THR A 58 -7.16 -1.02 6.81
C THR A 58 -7.97 -1.90 5.86
N VAL A 59 -7.73 -3.22 5.87
CA VAL A 59 -8.49 -4.18 5.04
C VAL A 59 -9.98 -4.19 5.42
N GLN A 60 -10.32 -4.10 6.71
CA GLN A 60 -11.71 -4.04 7.17
C GLN A 60 -12.41 -2.74 6.75
N CYS A 61 -11.71 -1.60 6.78
CA CYS A 61 -12.26 -0.33 6.33
C CYS A 61 -12.49 -0.34 4.82
N MET A 62 -11.55 -0.85 4.03
CA MET A 62 -11.69 -0.96 2.57
C MET A 62 -12.67 -2.05 2.12
N SER A 63 -12.99 -3.00 3.00
CA SER A 63 -14.07 -3.95 2.78
C SER A 63 -15.47 -3.32 2.89
N LYS A 64 -15.63 -2.14 3.52
CA LYS A 64 -16.94 -1.49 3.70
C LYS A 64 -17.63 -1.07 2.40
N PRO A 65 -16.96 -0.46 1.42
CA PRO A 65 -17.59 -0.17 0.13
C PRO A 65 -17.85 -1.43 -0.71
N ILE A 66 -17.32 -2.60 -0.35
CA ILE A 66 -17.50 -3.84 -1.10
C ILE A 66 -18.71 -4.62 -0.56
N PRO A 67 -19.52 -5.26 -1.41
CA PRO A 67 -20.56 -6.18 -0.96
C PRO A 67 -20.02 -7.26 -0.03
N GLU A 68 -20.66 -7.47 1.12
CA GLU A 68 -20.19 -8.47 2.10
C GLU A 68 -20.06 -9.88 1.51
N ASN A 69 -20.92 -10.23 0.55
CA ASN A 69 -20.90 -11.54 -0.10
C ASN A 69 -19.74 -11.73 -1.10
N ASP A 70 -18.99 -10.68 -1.41
CA ASP A 70 -17.82 -10.74 -2.30
C ASP A 70 -16.53 -11.05 -1.53
N ILE A 71 -16.56 -11.03 -0.19
CA ILE A 71 -15.37 -11.22 0.66
C ILE A 71 -15.54 -12.46 1.54
N TYR A 72 -14.54 -13.34 1.51
CA TYR A 72 -14.45 -14.50 2.39
C TYR A 72 -13.24 -14.40 3.31
N GLU A 73 -13.48 -14.34 4.63
CA GLU A 73 -12.42 -14.44 5.62
C GLU A 73 -12.09 -15.92 5.91
N MET A 74 -10.86 -16.31 5.61
CA MET A 74 -10.39 -17.68 5.78
C MET A 74 -10.21 -18.01 7.26
N SER A 75 -11.01 -18.95 7.76
CA SER A 75 -10.95 -19.37 9.15
C SER A 75 -9.73 -20.26 9.44
N THR A 76 -8.99 -19.92 10.50
CA THR A 76 -7.86 -20.70 11.02
C THR A 76 -8.28 -21.97 11.78
N THR A 77 -9.59 -22.16 12.02
CA THR A 77 -10.11 -23.26 12.84
C THR A 77 -10.80 -24.36 12.04
N LEU A 78 -10.91 -24.19 10.72
CA LEU A 78 -11.53 -25.20 9.86
C LEU A 78 -10.72 -26.48 9.87
N SER A 79 -11.42 -27.61 9.86
CA SER A 79 -10.78 -28.90 9.59
C SER A 79 -10.48 -29.01 8.10
N PRO A 80 -9.49 -29.83 7.70
CA PRO A 80 -9.18 -30.05 6.29
C PRO A 80 -10.37 -30.47 5.44
N THR A 81 -11.36 -31.15 6.01
CA THR A 81 -12.55 -31.57 5.25
C THR A 81 -13.61 -30.48 5.23
N ALA A 82 -13.80 -29.77 6.35
CA ALA A 82 -14.76 -28.68 6.45
C ALA A 82 -14.45 -27.54 5.46
N LEU A 83 -13.16 -27.26 5.22
CA LEU A 83 -12.73 -26.27 4.23
C LEU A 83 -13.29 -26.56 2.83
N TYR A 84 -13.20 -27.81 2.37
CA TYR A 84 -13.70 -28.19 1.04
C TYR A 84 -15.23 -28.32 0.98
N TYR A 85 -15.89 -28.61 2.11
CA TYR A 85 -17.36 -28.53 2.18
C TYR A 85 -17.88 -27.10 2.04
N ALA A 86 -17.06 -26.09 2.39
CA ALA A 86 -17.38 -24.68 2.19
C ALA A 86 -16.97 -24.15 0.80
N ALA A 87 -16.48 -25.00 -0.11
CA ALA A 87 -15.97 -24.56 -1.41
C ALA A 87 -16.99 -23.74 -2.23
N ASP A 88 -18.27 -24.13 -2.22
CA ASP A 88 -19.33 -23.39 -2.92
C ASP A 88 -19.56 -21.98 -2.37
N GLU A 89 -19.28 -21.76 -1.09
CA GLU A 89 -19.36 -20.43 -0.45
C GLU A 89 -18.08 -19.64 -0.79
N ILE A 90 -16.92 -20.25 -0.61
CA ILE A 90 -15.61 -19.67 -0.89
C ILE A 90 -15.50 -19.20 -2.35
N ASN A 91 -15.95 -20.01 -3.31
CA ASN A 91 -15.83 -19.72 -4.75
C ASN A 91 -16.83 -18.65 -5.23
N LYS A 92 -17.84 -18.28 -4.43
CA LYS A 92 -18.73 -17.15 -4.76
C LYS A 92 -18.08 -15.81 -4.42
N CYS A 93 -17.21 -15.79 -3.42
CA CYS A 93 -16.51 -14.60 -3.00
C CYS A 93 -15.34 -14.31 -3.95
N ARG A 94 -15.20 -13.05 -4.33
CA ARG A 94 -14.15 -12.55 -5.22
C ARG A 94 -12.85 -12.27 -4.51
N VAL A 95 -12.90 -12.01 -3.20
CA VAL A 95 -11.75 -11.68 -2.36
C VAL A 95 -11.64 -12.71 -1.24
N HIS A 96 -10.46 -13.30 -1.07
CA HIS A 96 -10.15 -14.16 0.09
C HIS A 96 -9.16 -13.45 1.01
N VAL A 97 -9.52 -13.32 2.29
CA VAL A 97 -8.69 -12.64 3.31
C VAL A 97 -8.12 -13.65 4.30
N TYR A 98 -6.80 -13.66 4.43
CA TYR A 98 -6.03 -14.47 5.37
C TYR A 98 -5.38 -13.55 6.39
N GLN A 99 -5.99 -13.41 7.58
CA GLN A 99 -5.63 -12.35 8.53
C GLN A 99 -4.19 -12.46 9.09
N ASP A 100 -3.68 -13.67 9.29
CA ASP A 100 -2.34 -13.90 9.82
C ASP A 100 -1.74 -15.20 9.27
N LEU A 101 -0.72 -15.07 8.42
CA LEU A 101 -0.02 -16.19 7.79
C LEU A 101 0.59 -17.14 8.84
N ALA A 102 1.07 -16.62 9.96
CA ALA A 102 1.82 -17.40 10.94
C ALA A 102 0.96 -18.37 11.76
N SER A 103 -0.35 -18.13 11.81
CA SER A 103 -1.32 -18.99 12.49
C SER A 103 -2.13 -19.87 11.53
N LEU A 104 -1.84 -19.85 10.23
CA LEU A 104 -2.56 -20.67 9.26
C LEU A 104 -2.26 -22.17 9.46
N PRO A 105 -3.29 -23.03 9.49
CA PRO A 105 -3.10 -24.46 9.40
C PRO A 105 -2.47 -24.87 8.06
N GLU A 106 -1.62 -25.90 8.06
CA GLU A 106 -0.91 -26.41 6.87
C GLU A 106 -1.84 -26.67 5.66
N HIS A 107 -3.06 -27.15 5.91
CA HIS A 107 -4.03 -27.42 4.85
C HIS A 107 -4.64 -26.15 4.24
N VAL A 108 -4.75 -25.06 5.00
CA VAL A 108 -5.19 -23.74 4.51
C VAL A 108 -4.04 -23.07 3.76
N GLU A 109 -2.81 -23.18 4.28
CA GLU A 109 -1.60 -22.71 3.62
C GLU A 109 -1.41 -23.38 2.24
N ALA A 110 -1.68 -24.69 2.14
CA ALA A 110 -1.64 -25.40 0.86
C ALA A 110 -2.64 -24.87 -0.16
N VAL A 111 -3.85 -24.49 0.28
CA VAL A 111 -4.86 -23.84 -0.58
C VAL A 111 -4.38 -22.46 -1.00
N LEU A 112 -3.90 -21.64 -0.04
CA LEU A 112 -3.34 -20.32 -0.31
C LEU A 112 -2.23 -20.37 -1.36
N LYS A 113 -1.29 -21.32 -1.23
CA LYS A 113 -0.21 -21.49 -2.21
C LYS A 113 -0.77 -21.79 -3.60
N ALA A 114 -1.67 -22.77 -3.72
CA ALA A 114 -2.27 -23.15 -4.99
C ALA A 114 -3.02 -21.99 -5.65
N THR A 115 -3.90 -21.32 -4.90
CA THR A 115 -4.71 -20.20 -5.43
C THR A 115 -3.85 -18.98 -5.75
N ALA A 116 -2.78 -18.72 -4.98
CA ALA A 116 -1.78 -17.70 -5.32
C ALA A 116 -0.96 -18.03 -6.59
N GLU A 117 -0.93 -19.29 -7.05
CA GLU A 117 -0.38 -19.66 -8.36
C GLU A 117 -1.40 -19.50 -9.51
N GLY A 118 -2.63 -19.09 -9.20
CA GLY A 118 -3.74 -19.15 -10.14
C GLY A 118 -4.24 -20.58 -10.40
N LEU A 119 -3.91 -21.53 -9.53
CA LEU A 119 -4.31 -22.93 -9.69
C LEU A 119 -5.43 -23.31 -8.70
N PRO A 120 -6.42 -24.10 -9.14
CA PRO A 120 -7.47 -24.58 -8.26
C PRO A 120 -6.92 -25.62 -7.26
N ALA A 121 -7.37 -25.54 -6.01
CA ALA A 121 -7.10 -26.54 -4.98
C ALA A 121 -8.23 -27.57 -4.95
N SER A 122 -7.96 -28.82 -5.28
CA SER A 122 -8.98 -29.88 -5.31
C SER A 122 -8.75 -30.97 -4.27
N ARG A 123 -9.85 -31.53 -3.76
CA ARG A 123 -9.86 -32.72 -2.93
C ARG A 123 -10.94 -33.69 -3.37
N GLU A 124 -10.59 -34.97 -3.44
CA GLU A 124 -11.53 -36.06 -3.68
C GLU A 124 -12.02 -36.65 -2.35
N ILE A 125 -13.34 -36.75 -2.19
CA ILE A 125 -13.98 -37.35 -1.02
C ILE A 125 -15.00 -38.38 -1.52
N THR A 126 -14.99 -39.57 -0.94
CA THR A 126 -16.05 -40.56 -1.17
C THR A 126 -17.26 -40.19 -0.31
N ASP A 127 -18.38 -39.85 -0.94
CA ASP A 127 -19.64 -39.63 -0.24
C ASP A 127 -20.13 -40.97 0.34
N VAL A 128 -20.27 -41.00 1.66
CA VAL A 128 -20.63 -42.19 2.43
C VAL A 128 -22.07 -42.65 2.12
N THR A 129 -22.89 -41.75 1.57
CA THR A 129 -24.32 -41.97 1.28
C THR A 129 -24.56 -42.54 -0.11
N SER A 130 -23.80 -42.08 -1.11
CA SER A 130 -23.91 -42.51 -2.51
C SER A 130 -22.84 -43.52 -2.93
N GLY A 131 -21.71 -43.58 -2.22
CA GLY A 131 -20.52 -44.35 -2.59
C GLY A 131 -19.74 -43.76 -3.76
N GLU A 132 -20.14 -42.59 -4.27
CA GLU A 132 -19.48 -41.89 -5.37
C GLU A 132 -18.36 -40.98 -4.85
N THR A 133 -17.29 -40.85 -5.63
CA THR A 133 -16.23 -39.88 -5.33
C THR A 133 -16.64 -38.51 -5.87
N ILE A 134 -16.87 -37.58 -4.96
CA ILE A 134 -17.13 -36.17 -5.26
C ILE A 134 -15.81 -35.43 -5.19
N ARG A 135 -15.47 -34.70 -6.25
CA ARG A 135 -14.34 -33.77 -6.27
C ARG A 135 -14.85 -32.39 -5.86
N MET A 136 -14.32 -31.88 -4.77
CA MET A 136 -14.54 -30.50 -4.32
C MET A 136 -13.33 -29.67 -4.71
N THR A 137 -13.58 -28.48 -5.24
CA THR A 137 -12.53 -27.60 -5.76
C THR A 137 -12.74 -26.20 -5.24
N ILE A 138 -11.68 -25.61 -4.68
CA ILE A 138 -11.60 -24.19 -4.38
C ILE A 138 -10.86 -23.54 -5.54
N ASP A 139 -11.53 -22.62 -6.23
CA ASP A 139 -10.99 -21.91 -7.38
C ASP A 139 -10.21 -20.66 -6.91
N PRO A 140 -9.22 -20.20 -7.69
CA PRO A 140 -8.52 -18.95 -7.39
C PRO A 140 -9.51 -17.77 -7.37
N PRO A 141 -9.51 -16.94 -6.32
CA PRO A 141 -10.31 -15.71 -6.28
C PRO A 141 -9.72 -14.63 -7.19
N ASP A 142 -10.47 -13.54 -7.40
CA ASP A 142 -9.97 -12.37 -8.13
C ASP A 142 -8.88 -11.63 -7.31
N CYS A 143 -8.95 -11.70 -5.97
CA CYS A 143 -7.94 -11.17 -5.05
C CYS A 143 -7.74 -12.06 -3.80
N ILE A 144 -6.50 -12.14 -3.33
CA ILE A 144 -6.07 -12.73 -2.07
C ILE A 144 -5.36 -11.65 -1.27
N ILE A 145 -5.77 -11.46 -0.02
CA ILE A 145 -5.08 -10.55 0.92
C ILE A 145 -4.52 -11.38 2.08
N VAL A 146 -3.23 -11.24 2.36
CA VAL A 146 -2.54 -11.95 3.44
C VAL A 146 -1.91 -10.94 4.41
N GLY A 147 -2.22 -11.07 5.69
CA GLY A 147 -1.52 -10.34 6.75
C GLY A 147 -0.26 -11.07 7.21
N ILE A 148 0.86 -10.35 7.29
CA ILE A 148 2.11 -10.85 7.89
C ILE A 148 2.59 -9.86 8.95
N ALA A 149 2.78 -10.35 10.17
CA ALA A 149 3.37 -9.59 11.26
C ALA A 149 4.91 -9.68 11.17
N SER A 150 5.57 -8.55 10.88
CA SER A 150 7.03 -8.51 10.67
C SER A 150 7.84 -8.74 11.95
N ASP A 151 7.22 -8.58 13.12
CA ASP A 151 7.82 -8.79 14.44
C ASP A 151 7.71 -10.24 14.93
N ASN A 152 7.04 -11.12 14.18
CA ASN A 152 6.91 -12.53 14.55
C ASN A 152 8.22 -13.30 14.28
N GLU A 153 8.81 -13.89 15.33
CA GLU A 153 10.07 -14.64 15.21
C GLU A 153 9.94 -15.97 14.48
N SER A 154 8.72 -16.50 14.34
CA SER A 154 8.49 -17.82 13.76
C SER A 154 8.28 -17.81 12.24
N VAL A 155 8.09 -16.63 11.63
CA VAL A 155 7.78 -16.50 10.20
C VAL A 155 8.47 -15.27 9.63
N ASP A 156 9.47 -15.48 8.76
CA ASP A 156 9.99 -14.44 7.86
C ASP A 156 9.29 -14.60 6.51
N ILE A 157 8.86 -13.51 5.87
CA ILE A 157 8.33 -13.55 4.49
C ILE A 157 9.35 -14.16 3.51
N ASN A 158 10.64 -14.07 3.84
CA ASN A 158 11.73 -14.73 3.11
C ASN A 158 11.68 -16.26 3.18
N ASP A 159 10.99 -16.84 4.17
CA ASP A 159 10.73 -18.28 4.26
C ASP A 159 9.65 -18.72 3.25
N PHE A 160 8.91 -17.76 2.68
CA PHE A 160 7.88 -17.96 1.66
C PHE A 160 8.25 -17.24 0.35
N PRO A 161 9.39 -17.57 -0.28
CA PRO A 161 9.88 -16.84 -1.46
C PRO A 161 8.89 -16.92 -2.63
N GLU A 162 8.12 -18.00 -2.73
CA GLU A 162 7.07 -18.17 -3.74
C GLU A 162 5.92 -17.18 -3.56
N LEU A 163 5.47 -16.94 -2.32
CA LEU A 163 4.42 -15.94 -2.04
C LEU A 163 4.98 -14.53 -2.18
N ARG A 164 6.17 -14.27 -1.62
CA ARG A 164 6.83 -12.96 -1.66
C ARG A 164 7.07 -12.46 -3.08
N ASN A 165 7.55 -13.32 -3.98
CA ASN A 165 7.85 -12.91 -5.35
C ASN A 165 6.58 -12.71 -6.19
N ARG A 166 5.42 -13.21 -5.72
CA ARG A 166 4.13 -13.14 -6.45
C ARG A 166 3.21 -12.07 -5.88
N GLY A 167 3.28 -11.82 -4.58
CA GLY A 167 2.45 -10.86 -3.88
C GLY A 167 2.95 -9.44 -4.06
N LEU A 168 2.02 -8.50 -4.11
CA LEU A 168 2.31 -7.11 -3.83
C LEU A 168 2.56 -6.97 -2.33
N ILE A 169 3.70 -6.42 -1.94
CA ILE A 169 3.96 -6.09 -0.54
C ILE A 169 3.49 -4.66 -0.29
N VAL A 170 2.53 -4.50 0.60
CA VAL A 170 2.03 -3.21 1.05
C VAL A 170 2.40 -3.04 2.51
N SER A 171 3.01 -1.90 2.85
CA SER A 171 3.36 -1.56 4.22
C SER A 171 2.43 -0.50 4.78
N ASN A 172 2.28 -0.54 6.10
CA ASN A 172 1.49 0.43 6.85
C ASN A 172 2.44 1.39 7.56
N ASP A 173 2.03 2.65 7.67
CA ASP A 173 2.78 3.69 8.35
C ASP A 173 2.77 3.45 9.88
N ALA A 174 3.98 3.34 10.43
CA ALA A 174 4.23 3.16 11.86
C ALA A 174 4.77 4.44 12.53
N SER A 175 4.63 5.60 11.89
CA SER A 175 5.09 6.89 12.37
C SER A 175 4.33 7.35 13.62
N GLN A 176 4.98 8.24 14.38
CA GLN A 176 4.33 8.89 15.52
C GLN A 176 3.18 9.79 15.07
N GLU A 177 3.38 10.55 13.99
CA GLU A 177 2.36 11.46 13.44
C GLU A 177 1.08 10.71 13.10
N GLN A 178 1.20 9.59 12.40
CA GLN A 178 0.06 8.75 12.07
C GLN A 178 -0.64 8.20 13.34
N THR A 179 0.14 7.83 14.36
CA THR A 179 -0.41 7.41 15.66
C THR A 179 -1.21 8.54 16.32
N GLU A 180 -0.71 9.77 16.30
CA GLU A 180 -1.38 10.95 16.86
C GLU A 180 -2.70 11.24 16.11
N ARG A 181 -2.68 11.24 14.78
CA ARG A 181 -3.88 11.40 13.93
C ARG A 181 -4.97 10.37 14.26
N ILE A 182 -4.59 9.11 14.46
CA ILE A 182 -5.53 8.03 14.84
C ILE A 182 -6.10 8.26 16.24
N LEU A 183 -5.28 8.67 17.21
CA LEU A 183 -5.73 8.92 18.58
C LEU A 183 -6.72 10.08 18.64
N ASP A 184 -6.45 11.16 17.92
CA ASP A 184 -7.34 12.32 17.82
C ASP A 184 -8.68 11.92 17.19
N ARG A 185 -8.65 11.17 16.09
CA ARG A 185 -9.87 10.65 15.46
C ARG A 185 -10.69 9.78 16.41
N GLN A 186 -10.05 8.87 17.16
CA GLN A 186 -10.73 8.02 18.14
C GLN A 186 -11.34 8.87 19.27
N ALA A 187 -10.65 9.91 19.74
CA ALA A 187 -11.15 10.82 20.75
C ALA A 187 -12.38 11.61 20.26
N ASP A 188 -12.36 12.08 19.01
CA ASP A 188 -13.49 12.75 18.38
C ASP A 188 -14.70 11.82 18.25
N GLU A 189 -14.48 10.57 17.87
CA GLU A 189 -15.50 9.52 17.76
C GLU A 189 -16.17 9.25 19.11
N MET A 190 -15.37 9.05 20.16
CA MET A 190 -15.84 8.83 21.53
C MET A 190 -16.58 10.05 22.09
N SER A 191 -16.20 11.25 21.64
CA SER A 191 -16.81 12.52 22.04
C SER A 191 -18.06 12.87 21.22
N GLY A 192 -18.36 12.10 20.17
CA GLY A 192 -19.46 12.37 19.24
C GLY A 192 -19.24 13.63 18.40
N LEU A 193 -17.99 14.05 18.23
CA LEU A 193 -17.58 15.21 17.42
C LEU A 193 -17.36 14.84 15.95
N TYR A 194 -17.22 13.55 15.65
CA TYR A 194 -17.07 13.07 14.29
C TYR A 194 -18.40 13.10 13.53
N GLU A 195 -18.39 13.73 12.35
CA GLU A 195 -19.51 13.74 11.42
C GLU A 195 -19.18 12.85 10.21
N ARG A 196 -20.06 11.89 9.93
CA ARG A 196 -19.94 11.02 8.75
C ARG A 196 -20.11 11.84 7.47
N GLN A 197 -19.31 11.51 6.47
CA GLN A 197 -19.27 12.18 5.19
C GLN A 197 -20.29 11.59 4.22
N LEU A 198 -20.54 10.29 4.32
CA LEU A 198 -21.52 9.58 3.49
C LEU A 198 -22.75 9.21 4.29
N THR A 199 -23.90 9.32 3.63
CA THR A 199 -25.16 8.74 4.10
C THR A 199 -25.19 7.24 3.86
N ASP A 200 -26.05 6.51 4.60
CA ASP A 200 -26.21 5.06 4.40
C ASP A 200 -26.72 4.73 2.99
N GLU A 201 -27.57 5.59 2.39
CA GLU A 201 -28.04 5.43 1.01
C GLU A 201 -26.90 5.54 -0.01
N GLN A 202 -25.97 6.48 0.18
CA GLN A 202 -24.78 6.60 -0.67
C GLN A 202 -23.87 5.38 -0.55
N LEU A 203 -23.68 4.86 0.66
CA LEU A 203 -22.87 3.65 0.87
C LEU A 203 -23.50 2.42 0.20
N GLU A 204 -24.82 2.23 0.33
CA GLU A 204 -25.55 1.15 -0.33
C GLU A 204 -25.42 1.23 -1.86
N TRP A 205 -25.52 2.44 -2.42
CA TRP A 205 -25.31 2.68 -3.85
C TRP A 205 -23.89 2.35 -4.32
N ILE A 206 -22.86 2.77 -3.56
CA ILE A 206 -21.45 2.42 -3.84
C ILE A 206 -21.27 0.89 -3.83
N GLN A 207 -21.85 0.19 -2.86
CA GLN A 207 -21.80 -1.27 -2.78
C GLN A 207 -22.49 -1.94 -3.97
N GLU A 208 -23.67 -1.46 -4.36
CA GLU A 208 -24.40 -1.98 -5.53
C GLU A 208 -23.57 -1.80 -6.82
N TYR A 209 -22.98 -0.62 -7.00
CA TYR A 209 -22.09 -0.33 -8.12
C TYR A 209 -20.89 -1.29 -8.15
N ILE A 210 -20.16 -1.42 -7.04
CA ILE A 210 -18.97 -2.29 -6.96
C ILE A 210 -19.33 -3.76 -7.22
N GLY A 211 -20.48 -4.22 -6.71
CA GLY A 211 -21.00 -5.56 -6.98
C GLY A 211 -21.38 -5.80 -8.44
N SER A 212 -21.62 -4.74 -9.22
CA SER A 212 -21.96 -4.80 -10.63
C SER A 212 -20.74 -4.81 -11.58
N ILE A 213 -19.53 -4.56 -11.07
CA ILE A 213 -18.30 -4.51 -11.88
C ILE A 213 -18.10 -5.84 -12.63
N PRO A 214 -17.98 -5.82 -13.98
CA PRO A 214 -18.01 -7.02 -14.81
C PRO A 214 -16.66 -7.76 -14.90
N VAL A 215 -16.04 -8.09 -13.76
CA VAL A 215 -14.71 -8.75 -13.72
C VAL A 215 -14.72 -10.10 -14.44
N SER A 216 -15.75 -10.92 -14.24
CA SER A 216 -15.87 -12.22 -14.92
C SER A 216 -15.96 -12.10 -16.45
N ARG A 217 -16.41 -10.96 -16.98
CA ARG A 217 -16.56 -10.73 -18.42
C ARG A 217 -15.24 -10.40 -19.11
N TYR A 218 -14.31 -9.75 -18.42
CA TYR A 218 -13.12 -9.15 -19.04
C TYR A 218 -11.79 -9.63 -18.48
N ALA A 219 -11.76 -10.10 -17.24
CA ALA A 219 -10.54 -10.18 -16.46
C ALA A 219 -10.10 -11.60 -16.07
N ARG A 220 -11.01 -12.57 -16.11
CA ARG A 220 -10.73 -13.99 -15.80
C ARG A 220 -10.16 -14.72 -17.01
N GLU A 221 -9.41 -15.80 -16.77
CA GLU A 221 -8.81 -16.60 -17.86
C GLU A 221 -9.87 -17.24 -18.78
N ASP A 222 -11.05 -17.55 -18.25
CA ASP A 222 -12.20 -18.11 -18.99
C ASP A 222 -13.19 -17.04 -19.48
N SER A 223 -12.79 -15.77 -19.42
CA SER A 223 -13.65 -14.65 -19.78
C SER A 223 -13.99 -14.63 -21.28
N LEU A 224 -15.15 -14.05 -21.60
CA LEU A 224 -15.62 -13.91 -22.99
C LEU A 224 -15.00 -12.71 -23.69
N GLY A 225 -14.43 -11.77 -22.92
CA GLY A 225 -13.86 -10.53 -23.39
C GLY A 225 -12.42 -10.35 -22.95
N SER A 226 -11.89 -9.15 -23.19
CA SER A 226 -10.54 -8.78 -22.76
C SER A 226 -10.47 -7.31 -22.38
N ILE A 227 -9.34 -6.89 -21.83
CA ILE A 227 -9.03 -5.48 -21.59
C ILE A 227 -7.82 -5.14 -22.45
N GLU A 228 -7.94 -4.12 -23.29
CA GLU A 228 -6.84 -3.65 -24.12
C GLU A 228 -6.21 -2.41 -23.46
N ASN A 229 -5.03 -2.61 -22.89
CA ASN A 229 -4.32 -1.58 -22.15
C ASN A 229 -3.35 -0.80 -23.06
N ILE A 230 -3.92 0.05 -23.92
CA ILE A 230 -3.17 0.89 -24.86
C ILE A 230 -2.18 1.82 -24.13
N PRO A 231 -2.60 2.69 -23.18
CA PRO A 231 -1.70 3.64 -22.53
C PRO A 231 -0.72 2.97 -21.55
N GLY A 232 -1.14 1.94 -20.81
CA GLY A 232 -0.27 1.16 -19.92
C GLY A 232 0.69 0.22 -20.65
N GLY A 233 0.50 -0.01 -21.95
CA GLY A 233 1.37 -0.82 -22.79
C GLY A 233 2.69 -0.14 -23.14
N ARG A 234 2.89 0.15 -24.44
CA ARG A 234 4.11 0.83 -24.92
C ARG A 234 4.28 2.26 -24.41
N PRO A 235 3.25 3.12 -24.39
CA PRO A 235 3.38 4.51 -23.98
C PRO A 235 3.97 4.65 -22.58
N LEU A 236 3.44 3.90 -21.61
CA LEU A 236 3.96 3.88 -20.25
C LEU A 236 5.35 3.24 -20.16
N ARG A 237 5.59 2.09 -20.82
CA ARG A 237 6.90 1.41 -20.75
C ARG A 237 8.05 2.27 -21.26
N GLU A 238 7.82 3.08 -22.28
CA GLU A 238 8.83 3.94 -22.90
C GLU A 238 9.34 5.04 -21.95
N GLN A 239 8.64 5.29 -20.84
CA GLN A 239 9.03 6.22 -19.77
C GLN A 239 9.76 5.53 -18.59
N ASP A 240 9.99 4.22 -18.68
CA ASP A 240 10.71 3.41 -17.66
C ASP A 240 10.16 3.54 -16.22
N PRO A 241 8.86 3.30 -15.98
CA PRO A 241 8.22 3.51 -14.66
C PRO A 241 8.70 2.56 -13.57
N VAL A 242 9.34 1.43 -13.94
CA VAL A 242 9.76 0.38 -13.00
C VAL A 242 11.27 0.22 -13.09
N PRO A 243 12.00 0.32 -11.95
CA PRO A 243 13.43 0.04 -11.90
C PRO A 243 13.76 -1.36 -12.43
N THR A 244 14.70 -1.48 -13.37
CA THR A 244 15.03 -2.77 -14.03
C THR A 244 16.20 -3.53 -13.40
N HIS A 245 16.67 -3.08 -12.24
CA HIS A 245 17.89 -3.58 -11.60
C HIS A 245 17.73 -4.97 -10.97
N PHE A 246 16.50 -5.35 -10.60
CA PHE A 246 16.18 -6.65 -9.99
C PHE A 246 15.42 -7.56 -10.96
N THR A 247 15.53 -8.87 -10.75
CA THR A 247 14.81 -9.85 -11.56
C THR A 247 13.30 -9.83 -11.32
N GLU A 248 12.91 -9.38 -10.13
CA GLU A 248 11.54 -9.21 -9.63
C GLU A 248 10.76 -8.19 -10.48
N ALA A 249 11.45 -7.15 -10.97
CA ALA A 249 10.89 -6.12 -11.85
C ALA A 249 10.24 -6.67 -13.14
N ARG A 250 10.57 -7.91 -13.54
CA ARG A 250 9.98 -8.58 -14.71
C ARG A 250 8.48 -8.81 -14.54
N ASP A 251 8.02 -9.03 -13.31
CA ASP A 251 6.61 -9.27 -13.00
C ASP A 251 5.93 -8.00 -12.46
N ASP A 252 6.69 -7.06 -11.88
CA ASP A 252 6.15 -5.80 -11.35
C ASP A 252 5.48 -4.94 -12.43
N TYR A 253 6.05 -4.86 -13.65
CA TYR A 253 5.41 -4.13 -14.75
C TYR A 253 4.05 -4.73 -15.16
N LYS A 254 3.94 -6.07 -15.13
CA LYS A 254 2.66 -6.73 -15.38
C LYS A 254 1.68 -6.48 -14.24
N ARG A 255 2.17 -6.45 -13.00
CA ARG A 255 1.35 -6.15 -11.82
C ARG A 255 0.80 -4.72 -11.90
N LEU A 256 1.63 -3.73 -12.24
CA LEU A 256 1.19 -2.35 -12.48
C LEU A 256 0.06 -2.30 -13.50
N ASN A 257 0.22 -2.98 -14.64
CA ASN A 257 -0.82 -3.00 -15.66
C ASN A 257 -2.11 -3.68 -15.18
N LYS A 258 -2.03 -4.73 -14.36
CA LYS A 258 -3.23 -5.31 -13.73
C LYS A 258 -3.93 -4.31 -12.81
N PHE A 259 -3.19 -3.47 -12.08
CA PHE A 259 -3.78 -2.42 -11.26
C PHE A 259 -4.46 -1.34 -12.11
N ILE A 260 -3.82 -0.89 -13.19
CA ILE A 260 -4.41 0.03 -14.15
C ILE A 260 -5.70 -0.57 -14.76
N GLU A 261 -5.67 -1.87 -15.10
CA GLU A 261 -6.85 -2.60 -15.57
C GLU A 261 -7.95 -2.70 -14.49
N SER A 262 -7.60 -2.85 -13.21
CA SER A 262 -8.57 -2.77 -12.10
C SER A 262 -9.25 -1.41 -12.03
N VAL A 263 -8.51 -0.32 -12.24
CA VAL A 263 -9.08 1.04 -12.28
C VAL A 263 -10.00 1.20 -13.49
N CYS A 264 -9.62 0.68 -14.66
CA CYS A 264 -10.49 0.67 -15.84
C CYS A 264 -11.78 -0.12 -15.58
N LEU A 265 -11.69 -1.26 -14.88
CA LEU A 265 -12.86 -2.04 -14.44
C LEU A 265 -13.71 -1.27 -13.43
N PHE A 266 -13.10 -0.53 -12.51
CA PHE A 266 -13.83 0.30 -11.58
C PHE A 266 -14.66 1.36 -12.32
N HIS A 267 -14.14 1.96 -13.39
CA HIS A 267 -14.85 2.96 -14.19
C HIS A 267 -15.55 2.38 -15.44
N TYR A 268 -15.87 1.08 -15.46
CA TYR A 268 -16.27 0.38 -16.69
C TYR A 268 -17.47 1.02 -17.44
N GLN A 269 -18.38 1.71 -16.74
CA GLN A 269 -19.54 2.38 -17.36
C GLN A 269 -19.12 3.57 -18.24
N ASP A 270 -18.00 4.22 -17.90
CA ASP A 270 -17.46 5.37 -18.61
C ASP A 270 -16.42 4.99 -19.66
N ARG A 271 -16.07 3.70 -19.75
CA ARG A 271 -15.07 3.18 -20.68
C ARG A 271 -15.71 2.70 -21.98
N MET A 272 -14.95 2.77 -23.06
CA MET A 272 -15.40 2.34 -24.38
C MET A 272 -15.24 0.82 -24.50
N GLU A 273 -16.35 0.15 -24.78
CA GLU A 273 -16.38 -1.27 -25.11
C GLU A 273 -16.48 -1.42 -26.64
N ILE A 274 -15.55 -2.17 -27.22
CA ILE A 274 -15.53 -2.46 -28.66
C ILE A 274 -15.57 -3.97 -28.90
N ILE A 275 -15.83 -4.36 -30.14
CA ILE A 275 -15.57 -5.73 -30.59
C ILE A 275 -14.20 -5.74 -31.27
N HIS A 276 -13.21 -6.33 -30.62
CA HIS A 276 -11.86 -6.49 -31.15
C HIS A 276 -11.55 -7.99 -31.27
N ASP A 277 -11.03 -8.44 -32.41
CA ASP A 277 -10.78 -9.86 -32.70
C ASP A 277 -11.96 -10.83 -32.40
N GLY A 278 -13.19 -10.31 -32.53
CA GLY A 278 -14.42 -11.09 -32.31
C GLY A 278 -14.83 -11.26 -30.84
N ALA A 279 -14.17 -10.56 -29.91
CA ALA A 279 -14.49 -10.55 -28.49
C ALA A 279 -14.78 -9.12 -27.98
N PRO A 280 -15.71 -8.95 -27.02
CA PRO A 280 -15.91 -7.67 -26.34
C PRO A 280 -14.63 -7.27 -25.60
N THR A 281 -14.15 -6.06 -25.86
CA THR A 281 -12.87 -5.57 -25.34
C THR A 281 -13.07 -4.19 -24.73
N LEU A 282 -12.70 -4.05 -23.47
CA LEU A 282 -12.75 -2.79 -22.73
C LEU A 282 -11.44 -2.03 -22.93
N LEU A 283 -11.52 -0.75 -23.31
CA LEU A 283 -10.33 0.06 -23.57
C LEU A 283 -9.91 0.85 -22.33
N VAL A 284 -8.64 0.73 -21.96
CA VAL A 284 -8.01 1.54 -20.90
C VAL A 284 -7.70 2.94 -21.42
N THR A 285 -7.77 3.94 -20.56
CA THR A 285 -7.57 5.37 -20.86
C THR A 285 -6.33 5.94 -20.15
N PRO A 286 -5.77 7.08 -20.61
CA PRO A 286 -4.66 7.75 -19.91
C PRO A 286 -4.99 8.08 -18.44
N ILE A 287 -6.24 8.43 -18.13
CA ILE A 287 -6.71 8.67 -16.75
C ILE A 287 -6.56 7.41 -15.88
N ASP A 288 -6.80 6.21 -16.41
CA ASP A 288 -6.61 4.97 -15.64
C ASP A 288 -5.14 4.75 -15.27
N VAL A 289 -4.21 5.15 -16.15
CA VAL A 289 -2.77 5.13 -15.85
C VAL A 289 -2.43 6.15 -14.78
N TRP A 290 -2.98 7.35 -14.86
CA TRP A 290 -2.80 8.40 -13.86
C TRP A 290 -3.27 7.94 -12.48
N TYR A 291 -4.50 7.42 -12.37
CA TYR A 291 -5.00 6.84 -11.13
C TYR A 291 -4.14 5.68 -10.63
N GLY A 292 -3.71 4.78 -11.53
CA GLY A 292 -2.82 3.68 -11.18
C GLY A 292 -1.50 4.17 -10.60
N MET A 293 -0.88 5.19 -11.18
CA MET A 293 0.37 5.75 -10.66
C MET A 293 0.16 6.58 -9.38
N LYS A 294 -0.93 7.34 -9.29
CA LYS A 294 -1.28 8.15 -8.11
C LYS A 294 -1.56 7.29 -6.88
N VAL A 295 -2.23 6.15 -7.06
CA VAL A 295 -2.59 5.25 -5.95
C VAL A 295 -1.48 4.24 -5.63
N PHE A 296 -0.81 3.73 -6.66
CA PHE A 296 0.04 2.53 -6.56
C PHE A 296 1.49 2.75 -7.01
N GLY A 297 1.81 3.86 -7.68
CA GLY A 297 3.11 4.12 -8.29
C GLY A 297 4.27 4.03 -7.30
N GLU A 298 4.16 4.71 -6.17
CA GLU A 298 5.19 4.71 -5.13
C GLU A 298 5.43 3.30 -4.55
N GLN A 299 4.35 2.63 -4.12
CA GLN A 299 4.43 1.28 -3.55
C GLN A 299 5.03 0.26 -4.51
N MET A 300 4.75 0.42 -5.80
CA MET A 300 5.33 -0.42 -6.85
C MET A 300 6.83 -0.18 -6.99
N ILE A 301 7.29 1.07 -7.01
CA ILE A 301 8.73 1.40 -7.10
C ILE A 301 9.44 0.80 -5.89
N MET A 302 8.86 0.96 -4.70
CA MET A 302 9.36 0.38 -3.45
C MET A 302 9.47 -1.14 -3.50
N SER A 303 8.42 -1.79 -4.00
CA SER A 303 8.41 -3.23 -4.23
C SER A 303 9.50 -3.67 -5.22
N ALA A 304 9.66 -2.94 -6.34
CA ALA A 304 10.64 -3.25 -7.37
C ALA A 304 12.09 -3.06 -6.91
N LEU A 305 12.34 -2.06 -6.04
CA LEU A 305 13.61 -1.85 -5.35
C LEU A 305 13.86 -2.90 -4.26
N ASN A 306 12.82 -3.65 -3.88
CA ASN A 306 12.85 -4.61 -2.77
C ASN A 306 13.33 -3.92 -1.49
N LEU A 307 12.81 -2.73 -1.20
CA LEU A 307 13.11 -1.94 -0.01
C LEU A 307 11.82 -1.66 0.75
N ARG A 308 11.92 -1.48 2.07
CA ARG A 308 10.84 -0.93 2.90
C ARG A 308 11.09 0.56 3.12
N GLU A 309 10.09 1.31 3.54
CA GLU A 309 10.24 2.73 3.92
C GLU A 309 11.41 2.95 4.89
N ILE A 310 11.46 2.19 5.98
CA ILE A 310 12.58 2.24 6.94
C ILE A 310 13.95 1.95 6.30
N ASP A 311 14.00 1.15 5.24
CA ASP A 311 15.25 0.84 4.55
C ASP A 311 15.74 2.08 3.77
N LEU A 312 14.84 2.89 3.19
CA LEU A 312 15.18 4.17 2.56
C LEU A 312 15.74 5.17 3.56
N VAL A 313 15.04 5.38 4.69
CA VAL A 313 15.47 6.31 5.73
C VAL A 313 16.88 5.94 6.23
N ILE A 314 17.17 4.65 6.39
CA ILE A 314 18.51 4.18 6.77
C ILE A 314 19.52 4.40 5.64
N LEU A 315 19.16 4.14 4.37
CA LEU A 315 20.06 4.32 3.23
C LEU A 315 20.44 5.77 3.02
N GLU A 316 19.48 6.67 3.10
CA GLU A 316 19.66 8.11 2.99
C GLU A 316 20.60 8.62 4.10
N LEU A 317 20.31 8.28 5.36
CA LEU A 317 21.19 8.56 6.49
C LEU A 317 22.64 8.10 6.24
N LEU A 318 22.82 6.88 5.72
CA LEU A 318 24.15 6.32 5.44
C LEU A 318 24.83 6.96 4.23
N ARG A 319 24.08 7.52 3.28
CA ARG A 319 24.61 8.26 2.12
C ARG A 319 25.09 9.65 2.53
N GLU A 320 24.34 10.34 3.39
CA GLU A 320 24.63 11.69 3.86
C GLU A 320 25.84 11.75 4.80
N GLU A 321 25.93 10.85 5.77
CA GLU A 321 26.95 10.92 6.81
C GLU A 321 28.38 10.65 6.31
N ALA A 322 28.54 10.26 5.04
CA ALA A 322 29.78 9.94 4.30
C ALA A 322 30.75 8.95 5.01
N THR A 323 30.44 8.57 6.24
CA THR A 323 31.25 7.80 7.18
C THR A 323 30.42 6.66 7.74
N ALA A 324 31.09 5.54 8.02
CA ALA A 324 30.39 4.34 8.44
C ALA A 324 29.83 4.49 9.87
N MET A 325 28.58 4.09 10.08
CA MET A 325 27.85 4.28 11.35
C MET A 325 27.59 2.96 12.08
N THR A 326 27.54 2.99 13.41
CA THR A 326 27.14 1.82 14.21
C THR A 326 25.61 1.68 14.23
N VAL A 327 25.11 0.47 14.48
CA VAL A 327 23.66 0.19 14.58
C VAL A 327 22.97 1.13 15.58
N SER A 328 23.56 1.32 16.76
CA SER A 328 22.98 2.19 17.79
C SER A 328 22.99 3.66 17.40
N LYS A 329 23.97 4.11 16.59
CA LYS A 329 23.97 5.48 16.05
C LYS A 329 22.86 5.61 15.00
N ILE A 330 22.75 4.66 14.07
CA ILE A 330 21.67 4.64 13.07
C ILE A 330 20.30 4.64 13.77
N GLN A 331 20.10 3.82 14.81
CA GLN A 331 18.86 3.80 15.58
C GLN A 331 18.55 5.16 16.22
N ALA A 332 19.55 5.78 16.87
CA ALA A 332 19.38 7.07 17.52
C ALA A 332 19.03 8.16 16.49
N GLU A 333 19.71 8.18 15.35
CA GLU A 333 19.49 9.16 14.29
C GLU A 333 18.16 8.92 13.58
N VAL A 334 17.76 7.68 13.27
CA VAL A 334 16.44 7.43 12.68
C VAL A 334 15.31 7.80 13.66
N ARG A 335 15.49 7.62 14.97
CA ARG A 335 14.52 8.12 15.96
C ARG A 335 14.49 9.65 16.08
N GLN A 336 15.60 10.32 15.78
CA GLN A 336 15.70 11.79 15.86
C GLN A 336 15.33 12.50 14.55
N ARG A 337 15.69 11.91 13.40
CA ARG A 337 15.54 12.45 12.04
C ARG A 337 14.41 11.81 11.24
N GLY A 338 14.18 10.51 11.42
CA GLY A 338 13.23 9.74 10.62
C GLY A 338 11.79 9.93 11.09
N GLN A 339 11.29 11.16 11.14
CA GLN A 339 9.84 11.46 11.26
C GLN A 339 9.11 10.72 12.41
N GLY A 340 9.80 10.40 13.51
CA GLY A 340 9.20 9.75 14.69
C GLY A 340 9.05 8.23 14.63
N TYR A 341 9.74 7.52 13.72
CA TYR A 341 9.75 6.05 13.72
C TYR A 341 10.28 5.45 15.04
N ASN A 342 9.42 4.71 15.76
CA ASN A 342 9.76 4.05 17.02
C ASN A 342 10.46 2.69 16.80
N ILE A 343 11.69 2.72 16.27
CA ILE A 343 12.41 1.51 15.85
C ILE A 343 13.38 0.98 16.91
N THR A 344 13.58 -0.34 16.97
CA THR A 344 14.54 -0.98 17.86
C THR A 344 15.88 -1.27 17.15
N ASP A 345 16.96 -1.48 17.91
CA ASP A 345 18.25 -1.94 17.37
C ASP A 345 18.09 -3.22 16.53
N ARG A 346 17.14 -4.08 16.91
CA ARG A 346 16.83 -5.31 16.19
C ARG A 346 16.26 -5.01 14.80
N ASP A 347 15.35 -4.05 14.70
CA ASP A 347 14.73 -3.66 13.43
C ASP A 347 15.79 -3.10 12.48
N VAL A 348 16.63 -2.19 12.97
CA VAL A 348 17.77 -1.63 12.22
C VAL A 348 18.72 -2.75 11.76
N HIS A 349 19.05 -3.70 12.64
CA HIS A 349 19.95 -4.80 12.27
C HIS A 349 19.35 -5.72 11.20
N SER A 350 18.04 -5.99 11.29
CA SER A 350 17.31 -6.77 10.27
C SER A 350 17.32 -6.05 8.92
N SER A 351 17.03 -4.74 8.92
CA SER A 351 17.10 -3.86 7.75
C SER A 351 18.47 -3.89 7.08
N LEU A 352 19.54 -3.62 7.84
CA LEU A 352 20.91 -3.61 7.34
C LEU A 352 21.34 -4.97 6.77
N LYS A 353 20.94 -6.08 7.42
CA LYS A 353 21.25 -7.43 6.92
C LYS A 353 20.51 -7.74 5.61
N SER A 354 19.25 -7.37 5.51
CA SER A 354 18.43 -7.47 4.29
C SER A 354 19.07 -6.67 3.15
N MET A 355 19.33 -5.39 3.39
CA MET A 355 19.96 -4.47 2.42
C MET A 355 21.36 -4.91 2.00
N LYS A 356 22.17 -5.46 2.90
CA LYS A 356 23.49 -6.00 2.57
C LYS A 356 23.41 -7.19 1.63
N THR A 357 22.43 -8.06 1.83
CA THR A 357 22.21 -9.20 0.94
C THR A 357 21.86 -8.74 -0.49
N LYS A 358 21.22 -7.57 -0.59
CA LYS A 358 20.87 -6.87 -1.84
C LYS A 358 21.96 -5.91 -2.34
N ALA A 359 23.11 -5.88 -1.68
CA ALA A 359 24.26 -5.02 -1.96
C ALA A 359 24.06 -3.50 -1.80
N TYR A 360 22.97 -3.05 -1.18
CA TYR A 360 22.73 -1.62 -0.93
C TYR A 360 23.66 -1.03 0.15
N VAL A 361 23.98 -1.83 1.18
CA VAL A 361 24.90 -1.45 2.26
C VAL A 361 25.98 -2.51 2.44
N ASP A 362 27.11 -2.14 3.04
CA ASP A 362 28.12 -3.09 3.49
C ASP A 362 28.65 -2.70 4.87
N VAL A 363 29.43 -3.61 5.47
CA VAL A 363 29.98 -3.48 6.81
C VAL A 363 31.49 -3.31 6.75
N ASN A 364 32.03 -2.36 7.50
CA ASN A 364 33.45 -2.31 7.74
C ASN A 364 33.82 -3.34 8.82
N GLN A 365 34.29 -4.51 8.39
CA GLN A 365 34.65 -5.61 9.28
C GLN A 365 35.87 -5.32 10.16
N ALA A 366 36.65 -4.28 9.85
CA ALA A 366 37.81 -3.89 10.62
C ALA A 366 37.45 -3.13 11.92
N ASP A 367 36.23 -2.59 12.00
CA ASP A 367 35.78 -1.78 13.14
C ASP A 367 35.11 -2.65 14.21
N ASN A 368 35.33 -2.32 15.48
CA ASN A 368 34.62 -2.89 16.62
C ASN A 368 34.17 -1.78 17.58
N PRO A 369 32.86 -1.49 17.72
CA PRO A 369 31.73 -2.16 17.08
C PRO A 369 31.70 -2.01 15.55
N GLN A 370 31.04 -2.94 14.87
CA GLN A 370 30.88 -2.92 13.42
C GLN A 370 30.16 -1.65 12.95
N THR A 371 30.70 -1.03 11.91
CA THR A 371 30.13 0.15 11.26
C THR A 371 29.63 -0.20 9.86
N TRP A 372 28.58 0.47 9.41
CA TRP A 372 27.86 0.21 8.15
C TRP A 372 27.90 1.45 7.27
N TYR A 373 27.94 1.25 5.95
CA TYR A 373 27.97 2.34 4.97
C TYR A 373 27.18 1.96 3.73
N ALA A 374 26.63 2.97 3.03
CA ALA A 374 25.95 2.78 1.75
C ALA A 374 26.97 2.46 0.64
N THR A 375 26.66 1.49 -0.22
CA THR A 375 27.50 1.18 -1.38
C THR A 375 27.15 2.08 -2.56
N GLY A 376 27.95 2.08 -3.63
CA GLY A 376 27.60 2.79 -4.87
C GLY A 376 26.29 2.32 -5.52
N PHE A 377 25.82 1.12 -5.19
CA PHE A 377 24.54 0.59 -5.68
C PHE A 377 23.32 1.28 -5.04
N ALA A 378 23.49 1.97 -3.90
CA ALA A 378 22.42 2.73 -3.27
C ALA A 378 21.85 3.86 -4.13
N SER A 379 22.60 4.35 -5.12
CA SER A 379 22.12 5.35 -6.10
C SER A 379 20.99 4.86 -7.02
N VAL A 380 20.72 3.55 -7.04
CA VAL A 380 19.59 2.97 -7.78
C VAL A 380 18.24 3.38 -7.20
N VAL A 381 18.21 3.85 -5.94
CA VAL A 381 17.01 4.35 -5.28
C VAL A 381 16.49 5.63 -5.92
N ASP A 382 17.35 6.46 -6.52
CA ASP A 382 17.03 7.75 -7.13
C ASP A 382 16.37 7.58 -8.52
N HIS A 383 15.52 6.56 -8.69
CA HIS A 383 14.90 6.22 -9.98
C HIS A 383 13.82 7.26 -10.32
N PRO A 384 13.95 8.03 -11.42
CA PRO A 384 12.96 9.04 -11.79
C PRO A 384 11.71 8.33 -12.29
N ALA A 385 10.73 8.15 -11.39
CA ALA A 385 9.49 7.47 -11.72
C ALA A 385 8.38 8.40 -12.22
N GLY A 386 8.65 9.71 -12.29
CA GLY A 386 7.75 10.70 -12.85
C GLY A 386 7.30 10.34 -14.27
N ILE A 387 5.99 10.36 -14.47
CA ILE A 387 5.39 10.13 -15.78
C ILE A 387 5.07 11.48 -16.42
N ASP A 388 5.60 11.70 -17.61
CA ASP A 388 5.17 12.80 -18.47
C ASP A 388 3.86 12.37 -19.15
N TYR A 389 2.73 12.81 -18.57
CA TYR A 389 1.41 12.47 -19.08
C TYR A 389 1.11 13.10 -20.44
N THR A 390 1.75 14.21 -20.80
CA THR A 390 1.63 14.76 -22.15
C THR A 390 2.24 13.78 -23.16
N LYS A 391 3.47 13.32 -22.90
CA LYS A 391 4.10 12.28 -23.74
C LYS A 391 3.33 10.97 -23.73
N LEU A 392 2.74 10.58 -22.59
CA LEU A 392 1.92 9.39 -22.47
C LEU A 392 0.71 9.46 -23.42
N VAL A 393 -0.03 10.58 -23.38
CA VAL A 393 -1.22 10.82 -24.20
C VAL A 393 -0.85 10.85 -25.68
N ASP A 394 0.16 11.64 -26.08
CA ASP A 394 0.63 11.72 -27.46
C ASP A 394 0.96 10.32 -28.03
N ARG A 395 1.70 9.52 -27.26
CA ARG A 395 2.08 8.18 -27.67
C ARG A 395 0.90 7.21 -27.66
N THR A 396 -0.09 7.43 -26.80
CA THR A 396 -1.33 6.66 -26.78
C THR A 396 -2.16 6.92 -28.05
N GLU A 397 -2.26 8.17 -28.52
CA GLU A 397 -2.93 8.50 -29.78
C GLU A 397 -2.28 7.75 -30.97
N GLU A 398 -0.94 7.74 -31.02
CA GLU A 398 -0.19 7.03 -32.07
C GLU A 398 -0.49 5.52 -32.06
N ILE A 399 -0.40 4.87 -30.89
CA ILE A 399 -0.66 3.43 -30.78
C ILE A 399 -2.13 3.11 -31.08
N ALA A 400 -3.08 3.94 -30.64
CA ALA A 400 -4.50 3.75 -30.94
C ALA A 400 -4.76 3.68 -32.45
N HIS A 401 -4.10 4.54 -33.25
CA HIS A 401 -4.17 4.45 -34.71
C HIS A 401 -3.49 3.21 -35.31
N GLU A 402 -2.49 2.64 -34.63
CA GLU A 402 -1.80 1.43 -35.08
C GLU A 402 -2.62 0.16 -34.81
N VAL A 403 -3.36 0.10 -33.70
CA VAL A 403 -4.01 -1.14 -33.21
C VAL A 403 -5.53 -1.17 -33.40
N LEU A 404 -6.20 -0.02 -33.44
CA LEU A 404 -7.67 0.03 -33.57
C LEU A 404 -8.11 0.33 -35.00
N GLU A 405 -9.37 0.03 -35.32
CA GLU A 405 -9.96 0.47 -36.58
C GLU A 405 -10.02 2.01 -36.63
N PRO A 406 -9.82 2.65 -37.79
CA PRO A 406 -9.68 4.11 -37.86
C PRO A 406 -10.83 4.90 -37.21
N GLU A 407 -12.08 4.48 -37.40
CA GLU A 407 -13.24 5.17 -36.80
C GLU A 407 -13.27 5.01 -35.28
N ILE A 408 -12.89 3.83 -34.78
CA ILE A 408 -12.80 3.54 -33.35
C ILE A 408 -11.64 4.31 -32.70
N ALA A 409 -10.49 4.37 -33.38
CA ALA A 409 -9.32 5.10 -32.91
C ALA A 409 -9.63 6.59 -32.72
N GLU A 410 -10.26 7.23 -33.71
CA GLU A 410 -10.63 8.65 -33.63
C GLU A 410 -11.65 8.91 -32.52
N GLU A 411 -12.65 8.04 -32.35
CA GLU A 411 -13.61 8.15 -31.24
C GLU A 411 -12.93 8.01 -29.88
N TYR A 412 -12.04 7.02 -29.72
CA TYR A 412 -11.27 6.81 -28.50
C TYR A 412 -10.39 8.02 -28.17
N ILE A 413 -9.67 8.56 -29.17
CA ILE A 413 -8.79 9.73 -29.00
C ILE A 413 -9.59 10.95 -28.60
N GLU A 414 -10.69 11.24 -29.30
CA GLU A 414 -11.51 12.41 -29.01
C GLU A 414 -12.14 12.33 -27.61
N ARG A 415 -12.52 11.13 -27.17
CA ARG A 415 -13.18 10.93 -25.87
C ARG A 415 -12.20 10.88 -24.68
N TYR A 416 -10.99 10.36 -24.86
CA TYR A 416 -10.11 10.01 -23.73
C TYR A 416 -8.67 10.56 -23.82
N CYS A 417 -8.27 11.12 -24.96
CA CYS A 417 -6.95 11.71 -25.11
C CYS A 417 -7.02 13.25 -25.23
N ARG A 418 -8.22 13.84 -25.14
CA ARG A 418 -8.46 15.27 -25.36
C ARG A 418 -9.54 15.82 -24.44
N GLY A 419 -9.47 17.12 -24.16
CA GLY A 419 -10.52 17.88 -23.47
C GLY A 419 -10.89 17.29 -22.11
N GLU A 420 -12.19 17.06 -21.89
CA GLU A 420 -12.73 16.49 -20.65
C GLU A 420 -12.25 15.05 -20.40
N GLY A 421 -11.81 14.33 -21.43
CA GLY A 421 -11.23 12.99 -21.31
C GLY A 421 -9.87 12.93 -20.60
N LEU A 422 -9.30 14.08 -20.25
CA LEU A 422 -8.06 14.23 -19.48
C LEU A 422 -8.29 14.82 -18.10
N ILE A 423 -9.53 15.11 -17.72
CA ILE A 423 -9.90 15.63 -16.40
C ILE A 423 -10.26 14.44 -15.51
N ALA A 424 -9.51 14.27 -14.42
CA ALA A 424 -9.72 13.23 -13.42
C ALA A 424 -10.10 13.87 -12.08
N THR A 425 -10.74 13.10 -11.20
CA THR A 425 -11.04 13.50 -9.82
C THR A 425 -9.97 12.92 -8.91
N ASP A 426 -9.19 13.73 -8.21
CA ASP A 426 -8.15 13.23 -7.33
C ASP A 426 -8.73 12.27 -6.27
N PRO A 427 -8.21 11.03 -6.17
CA PRO A 427 -8.83 10.01 -5.34
C PRO A 427 -8.64 10.27 -3.83
N ILE A 428 -7.75 11.19 -3.44
CA ILE A 428 -7.45 11.55 -2.06
C ILE A 428 -8.20 12.84 -1.69
N THR A 429 -8.06 13.89 -2.52
CA THR A 429 -8.59 15.24 -2.22
C THR A 429 -9.99 15.49 -2.79
N GLY A 430 -10.39 14.77 -3.85
CA GLY A 430 -11.66 14.97 -4.55
C GLY A 430 -11.66 16.17 -5.49
N GLU A 431 -10.51 16.82 -5.72
CA GLU A 431 -10.39 17.96 -6.63
C GLU A 431 -10.30 17.49 -8.09
N GLN A 432 -10.84 18.28 -9.02
CA GLN A 432 -10.67 17.99 -10.45
C GLN A 432 -9.31 18.46 -10.95
N VAL A 433 -8.58 17.55 -11.58
CA VAL A 433 -7.21 17.76 -12.05
C VAL A 433 -7.12 17.40 -13.53
N ASN A 434 -6.44 18.23 -14.31
CA ASN A 434 -6.03 17.86 -15.67
C ASN A 434 -4.74 17.05 -15.56
N ILE A 435 -4.77 15.77 -15.94
CA ILE A 435 -3.63 14.86 -15.75
C ILE A 435 -2.36 15.30 -16.51
N THR A 436 -2.49 16.13 -17.55
CA THR A 436 -1.33 16.64 -18.32
C THR A 436 -0.65 17.84 -17.68
N GLU A 437 -1.34 18.49 -16.74
CA GLU A 437 -0.83 19.62 -15.96
C GLU A 437 -0.47 19.21 -14.52
N ASP A 438 -0.85 17.98 -14.14
CA ASP A 438 -0.58 17.46 -12.81
C ASP A 438 0.89 17.08 -12.64
N THR A 439 1.57 17.85 -11.81
CA THR A 439 2.92 17.57 -11.33
C THR A 439 2.92 16.95 -9.94
N SER A 440 1.78 16.73 -9.28
CA SER A 440 1.70 16.37 -7.86
C SER A 440 2.43 15.06 -7.50
N PHE A 441 2.48 14.07 -8.39
CA PHE A 441 3.27 12.86 -8.13
C PHE A 441 4.78 13.12 -8.21
N GLN A 442 5.21 13.96 -9.16
CA GLN A 442 6.60 14.39 -9.26
C GLN A 442 6.95 15.31 -8.09
N GLU A 443 6.06 16.23 -7.72
CA GLU A 443 6.20 17.11 -6.57
C GLU A 443 6.22 16.32 -5.25
N ALA A 444 5.42 15.27 -5.09
CA ALA A 444 5.49 14.42 -3.90
C ALA A 444 6.82 13.64 -3.82
N LEU A 445 7.33 13.16 -4.97
CA LEU A 445 8.67 12.57 -5.05
C LEU A 445 9.75 13.61 -4.73
N ASP A 446 9.64 14.82 -5.27
CA ASP A 446 10.61 15.90 -5.09
C ASP A 446 10.53 16.53 -3.68
N GLU A 447 9.34 16.65 -3.08
CA GLU A 447 9.09 17.20 -1.73
C GLU A 447 9.55 16.20 -0.66
N ALA A 448 9.37 14.89 -0.90
CA ALA A 448 10.02 13.86 -0.09
C ALA A 448 11.56 14.00 -0.12
N GLU A 449 12.14 14.48 -1.22
CA GLU A 449 13.57 14.81 -1.32
C GLU A 449 13.91 16.18 -0.67
N GLU A 450 13.05 17.21 -0.76
CA GLU A 450 13.30 18.60 -0.30
C GLU A 450 12.98 18.87 1.18
N GLU A 451 11.88 18.35 1.76
CA GLU A 451 11.54 18.55 3.19
C GLU A 451 12.65 18.05 4.12
N ILE A 452 13.41 17.06 3.64
CA ILE A 452 14.57 16.50 4.32
C ILE A 452 15.75 17.48 4.28
N GLU A 453 15.99 18.17 3.16
CA GLU A 453 17.05 19.19 3.03
C GLU A 453 16.82 20.41 3.95
N ASP A 454 15.57 20.84 4.15
CA ASP A 454 15.23 22.02 4.95
C ASP A 454 15.28 21.76 6.48
N VAL A 455 14.93 20.55 6.93
CA VAL A 455 15.12 20.13 8.33
C VAL A 455 16.62 20.08 8.68
N LEU A 456 17.48 19.74 7.72
CA LEU A 456 18.94 19.65 7.90
C LEU A 456 19.65 21.01 7.89
N ASN A 457 19.09 22.03 7.23
CA ASN A 457 19.66 23.37 7.21
C ASN A 457 19.25 24.24 8.40
N THR A 458 18.40 23.75 9.31
CA THR A 458 18.09 24.42 10.57
C THR A 458 19.25 24.22 11.56
N PRO A 459 20.02 25.26 11.93
CA PRO A 459 21.17 25.10 12.80
C PRO A 459 20.74 24.59 14.18
N LEU A 460 21.28 23.45 14.61
CA LEU A 460 21.01 22.80 15.92
C LEU A 460 21.44 23.65 17.13
N TRP A 461 22.06 24.81 16.92
CA TRP A 461 22.46 25.75 17.94
C TRP A 461 22.25 27.17 17.41
N GLY A 462 21.52 28.00 18.16
CA GLY A 462 21.45 29.43 17.91
C GLY A 462 22.87 29.98 17.79
N THR A 463 23.22 30.45 16.60
CA THR A 463 24.40 31.26 16.37
C THR A 463 24.14 32.63 16.98
N ASP A 464 24.31 32.75 18.29
CA ASP A 464 24.62 34.04 18.92
C ASP A 464 26.06 34.39 18.56
N GLU A 465 26.25 34.83 17.31
CA GLU A 465 27.34 35.75 16.99
C GLU A 465 26.97 37.13 17.53
N SER A 466 27.31 37.39 18.78
CA SER A 466 27.65 38.74 19.20
C SER A 466 28.88 38.71 20.10
N ALA A 467 30.02 38.95 19.47
CA ALA A 467 31.26 39.30 20.14
C ALA A 467 31.09 40.60 20.94
N ASP A 468 31.62 40.56 22.16
CA ASP A 468 32.06 41.65 23.04
C ASP A 468 31.78 43.10 22.62
N GLU A 469 31.11 43.86 23.49
CA GLU A 469 31.70 45.09 24.05
C GLU A 469 30.96 45.60 25.32
N SER A 470 31.74 45.69 26.40
CA SER A 470 31.70 46.71 27.47
C SER A 470 30.73 46.62 28.67
N GLU A 471 31.36 46.49 29.83
CA GLU A 471 31.20 47.29 31.06
C GLU A 471 29.86 47.30 31.83
N GLY A 472 29.90 46.71 33.03
CA GLY A 472 29.57 47.43 34.26
C GLY A 472 28.30 47.02 35.01
N ASN A 473 28.47 46.88 36.34
CA ASN A 473 27.46 46.82 37.42
C ASN A 473 26.61 45.55 37.54
N GLU A 474 26.14 45.15 38.72
CA GLU A 474 26.47 45.29 40.15
C GLU A 474 25.56 44.23 40.81
N ASP A 475 26.05 43.58 41.85
CA ASP A 475 25.38 42.68 42.80
C ASP A 475 23.83 42.66 42.81
N GLU A 476 23.23 41.47 42.66
CA GLU A 476 21.97 41.16 43.35
C GLU A 476 21.91 39.66 43.70
N GLU A 477 21.95 39.38 45.01
CA GLU A 477 21.73 38.09 45.63
C GLU A 477 20.28 37.62 45.41
N VAL A 478 20.09 36.36 45.01
CA VAL A 478 18.77 35.70 45.06
C VAL A 478 18.85 34.48 45.97
N GLU A 479 18.11 34.57 47.08
CA GLU A 479 17.94 33.54 48.11
C GLU A 479 17.22 32.30 47.57
N ILE A 480 17.73 31.12 47.94
CA ILE A 480 17.08 29.82 47.72
C ILE A 480 16.21 29.49 48.95
N PRO A 481 14.90 29.21 48.82
CA PRO A 481 14.12 28.72 49.95
C PRO A 481 14.35 27.22 50.15
N VAL A 482 14.82 26.88 51.35
CA VAL A 482 14.92 25.53 51.91
C VAL A 482 13.60 25.17 52.60
N GLY A 483 13.08 23.98 52.34
CA GLY A 483 12.07 23.32 53.19
C GLY A 483 11.63 22.00 52.56
N ASP A 484 11.32 20.93 53.28
CA ASP A 484 11.56 20.53 54.67
C ASP A 484 11.36 18.99 54.67
N PHE A 485 12.13 18.29 55.49
CA PHE A 485 12.15 16.83 55.57
C PHE A 485 10.96 16.31 56.39
N GLY A 486 10.14 15.44 55.81
CA GLY A 486 9.10 14.68 56.52
C GLY A 486 9.35 13.18 56.43
N THR A 487 10.01 12.60 57.43
CA THR A 487 10.08 11.16 57.69
C THR A 487 8.77 10.62 58.26
N VAL A 488 8.24 9.50 57.74
CA VAL A 488 7.40 8.57 58.50
C VAL A 488 7.75 7.12 58.14
N GLU A 489 7.82 6.32 59.19
CA GLU A 489 8.36 4.97 59.31
C GLU A 489 7.49 3.85 58.70
N GLY A 490 8.18 2.83 58.18
CA GLY A 490 8.02 1.39 58.44
C GLY A 490 6.65 0.72 58.58
N SER A 491 6.42 -0.31 57.75
CA SER A 491 6.04 -1.64 58.24
C SER A 491 6.35 -2.75 57.22
N GLU A 492 7.09 -3.76 57.68
CA GLU A 492 7.41 -5.00 56.98
C GLU A 492 6.20 -5.97 56.87
N ALA A 493 6.35 -6.89 55.91
CA ALA A 493 5.95 -8.30 55.93
C ALA A 493 4.47 -8.69 55.73
N GLY A 494 4.25 -9.53 54.71
CA GLY A 494 3.04 -10.34 54.58
C GLY A 494 2.99 -11.15 53.29
N GLN A 495 3.52 -12.38 53.35
CA GLN A 495 3.45 -13.42 52.32
C GLN A 495 2.02 -13.71 51.82
N GLY A 496 1.88 -14.08 50.55
CA GLY A 496 0.64 -14.64 49.99
C GLY A 496 0.88 -15.36 48.67
N THR A 497 0.96 -16.69 48.76
CA THR A 497 1.22 -17.67 47.70
C THR A 497 -0.05 -18.01 46.88
N LEU A 498 0.16 -18.33 45.59
CA LEU A 498 -0.63 -19.14 44.63
C LEU A 498 -2.06 -19.62 45.03
N MET A 499 -3.03 -19.32 44.14
CA MET A 499 -3.75 -20.30 43.31
C MET A 499 -4.16 -19.66 41.99
#